data_AF-A0A2V9AQY0-F1
#
_entry.id   AF-A0A2V9AQY0-F1
#
_cell.length_a   1.000
_cell.length_b   1.000
_cell.length_c   1.000
_cell.angle_alpha   90.00
_cell.angle_beta   90.00
_cell.angle_gamma   90.00
#
_symmetry.space_group_name_H-M   'P 1'
#
loop_
_entity.id
_entity.type
_entity.pdbx_description
1 polymer ?
#
loop_
_entity_poly.entity_id
_entity_poly.type
_entity_poly.pdbx_seq_one_letter_code
_entity_poly.pdbx_strand_id
1 'polypeptide(L)'
;MTLAGSSLVFAKTIVPATTSTPARLAIYYGYPSLVNGANGDLEKAARVFSAYDVVVLGDGLEFPDQKSGRYPSGDPEEQQKTLRIIAAVRDVSPGTSFYGYVCLGEIPNPKGEEISLTPGQLEERVHLWKRMGVAGIFLDEAGYDFSVVTRKRQNMAVRIIHELGLSAFLNAYFLDHLFSLEDELPYANGAAKNPEHLPALLDRRDLFLLESFQVRKGTYESASASQARLNQALDYRRRFGPRIFATTTTTEQEPYSAKKFNYAWWTALLYGLDGFGWGEPNFAALSNTLPDRRCSLEAALLRAVKQSSAVDSDGRRFWRRAGSFLVVADTASHSVYRVPTDGSVKPKEIETLFNSPRERSVLTCGGGA
;
A
#
# COMPACT_ATOMS: atom_id res chain seq x y z
N MET A 1 -32.31 44.17 10.56
CA MET A 1 -30.93 43.71 10.28
C MET A 1 -30.95 42.20 10.24
N THR A 2 -31.06 41.64 9.05
CA THR A 2 -31.14 40.20 8.79
C THR A 2 -29.85 39.81 8.06
N LEU A 3 -29.00 39.03 8.72
CA LEU A 3 -27.76 38.50 8.13
C LEU A 3 -28.13 37.35 7.17
N ALA A 4 -27.93 37.59 5.88
CA ALA A 4 -28.05 36.59 4.85
C ALA A 4 -26.91 35.56 4.97
N GLY A 5 -27.27 34.29 5.19
CA GLY A 5 -26.35 33.17 5.17
C GLY A 5 -25.82 32.93 3.77
N SER A 6 -24.53 33.22 3.55
CA SER A 6 -23.82 32.83 2.34
C SER A 6 -23.51 31.34 2.41
N SER A 7 -24.25 30.54 1.63
CA SER A 7 -23.90 29.15 1.37
C SER A 7 -22.63 29.12 0.53
N LEU A 8 -21.52 28.75 1.14
CA LEU A 8 -20.28 28.40 0.44
C LEU A 8 -20.50 27.09 -0.32
N VAL A 9 -20.80 27.22 -1.61
CA VAL A 9 -20.73 26.11 -2.56
C VAL A 9 -19.26 25.76 -2.69
N PHE A 10 -18.82 24.70 -1.99
CA PHE A 10 -17.51 24.11 -2.24
C PHE A 10 -17.53 23.53 -3.65
N ALA A 11 -16.89 24.24 -4.57
CA ALA A 11 -16.55 23.69 -5.87
C ALA A 11 -15.78 22.38 -5.64
N LYS A 12 -16.25 21.31 -6.28
CA LYS A 12 -15.64 19.98 -6.26
C LYS A 12 -14.31 20.06 -6.99
N THR A 13 -13.27 20.57 -6.34
CA THR A 13 -11.92 20.60 -6.89
C THR A 13 -11.43 19.16 -6.94
N ILE A 14 -11.55 18.54 -8.11
CA ILE A 14 -10.98 17.24 -8.40
C ILE A 14 -9.47 17.45 -8.42
N VAL A 15 -8.78 17.07 -7.33
CA VAL A 15 -7.33 16.92 -7.37
C VAL A 15 -7.04 15.77 -8.33
N PRO A 16 -6.34 15.99 -9.45
CA PRO A 16 -5.97 14.91 -10.35
C PRO A 16 -5.06 13.92 -9.62
N ALA A 17 -5.35 12.63 -9.74
CA ALA A 17 -4.42 11.59 -9.28
C ALA A 17 -3.08 11.75 -10.01
N THR A 18 -1.97 11.57 -9.31
CA THR A 18 -0.60 11.61 -9.86
C THR A 18 -0.32 10.41 -10.78
N THR A 19 -0.82 10.51 -12.03
CA THR A 19 -0.10 10.44 -13.31
C THR A 19 0.96 9.37 -13.66
N SER A 20 1.07 8.21 -13.01
CA SER A 20 1.90 7.08 -13.49
C SER A 20 1.22 5.71 -13.35
N THR A 21 1.84 4.64 -13.90
CA THR A 21 1.54 3.28 -13.43
C THR A 21 1.69 3.22 -11.91
N PRO A 22 0.97 2.32 -11.21
CA PRO A 22 1.14 2.18 -9.76
C PRO A 22 2.63 2.01 -9.44
N ALA A 23 3.13 2.81 -8.49
CA ALA A 23 4.48 2.70 -7.99
C ALA A 23 4.73 1.27 -7.50
N ARG A 24 5.92 0.75 -7.78
CA ARG A 24 6.30 -0.61 -7.44
C ARG A 24 6.65 -0.69 -5.96
N LEU A 25 5.80 -1.36 -5.19
CA LEU A 25 6.00 -1.60 -3.77
C LEU A 25 6.68 -2.96 -3.52
N ALA A 26 7.69 -2.96 -2.66
CA ALA A 26 8.19 -4.14 -1.97
C ALA A 26 7.98 -3.98 -0.46
N ILE A 27 7.39 -5.00 0.18
CA ILE A 27 7.45 -5.17 1.63
C ILE A 27 8.35 -6.38 1.87
N TYR A 28 9.48 -6.14 2.55
CA TYR A 28 10.56 -7.12 2.70
C TYR A 28 11.03 -7.16 4.16
N TYR A 29 10.68 -8.25 4.84
CA TYR A 29 11.00 -8.46 6.26
C TYR A 29 12.18 -9.40 6.49
N GLY A 30 12.80 -9.90 5.41
CA GLY A 30 14.05 -10.67 5.49
C GLY A 30 15.27 -9.78 5.73
N TYR A 31 16.45 -10.37 5.76
CA TYR A 31 17.72 -9.62 5.84
C TYR A 31 18.07 -9.05 4.46
N PRO A 32 18.19 -7.72 4.30
CA PRO A 32 18.48 -7.11 2.99
C PRO A 32 19.76 -7.64 2.35
N SER A 33 20.77 -8.00 3.13
CA SER A 33 22.03 -8.57 2.61
C SER A 33 21.88 -9.97 2.01
N LEU A 34 20.76 -10.66 2.27
CA LEU A 34 20.48 -12.02 1.78
C LEU A 34 19.50 -12.05 0.60
N VAL A 35 18.92 -10.90 0.21
CA VAL A 35 17.86 -10.83 -0.79
C VAL A 35 18.24 -11.53 -2.10
N ASN A 36 17.38 -12.43 -2.60
CA ASN A 36 17.58 -13.21 -3.82
C ASN A 36 18.96 -13.90 -3.88
N GLY A 37 19.43 -14.41 -2.74
CA GLY A 37 20.74 -15.05 -2.63
C GLY A 37 21.90 -14.08 -2.85
N ALA A 38 21.76 -12.81 -2.43
CA ALA A 38 22.86 -11.86 -2.44
C ALA A 38 24.02 -12.30 -1.54
N ASN A 39 23.74 -13.05 -0.46
CA ASN A 39 24.75 -13.67 0.40
C ASN A 39 25.83 -12.68 0.88
N GLY A 40 25.44 -11.44 1.21
CA GLY A 40 26.34 -10.37 1.63
C GLY A 40 26.88 -9.48 0.51
N ASP A 41 26.65 -9.81 -0.77
CA ASP A 41 26.97 -8.94 -1.90
C ASP A 41 26.02 -7.73 -1.93
N LEU A 42 26.53 -6.59 -1.46
CA LEU A 42 25.76 -5.36 -1.30
C LEU A 42 25.34 -4.76 -2.65
N GLU A 43 26.14 -4.92 -3.70
CA GLU A 43 25.76 -4.42 -5.03
C GLU A 43 24.65 -5.26 -5.64
N LYS A 44 24.72 -6.60 -5.46
CA LYS A 44 23.64 -7.49 -5.88
C LYS A 44 22.35 -7.18 -5.14
N ALA A 45 22.41 -6.99 -3.83
CA ALA A 45 21.26 -6.58 -3.03
C ALA A 45 20.70 -5.22 -3.48
N ALA A 46 21.57 -4.22 -3.69
CA ALA A 46 21.16 -2.89 -4.17
C ALA A 46 20.46 -2.97 -5.54
N ARG A 47 20.97 -3.79 -6.48
CA ARG A 47 20.31 -4.00 -7.77
C ARG A 47 18.90 -4.55 -7.63
N VAL A 48 18.66 -5.48 -6.68
CA VAL A 48 17.30 -5.99 -6.43
C VAL A 48 16.36 -4.88 -5.95
N PHE A 49 16.75 -4.13 -4.91
CA PHE A 49 15.89 -3.09 -4.36
C PHE A 49 15.72 -1.89 -5.30
N SER A 50 16.70 -1.59 -6.16
CA SER A 50 16.61 -0.54 -7.18
C SER A 50 15.51 -0.76 -8.23
N ALA A 51 14.98 -1.99 -8.33
CA ALA A 51 13.85 -2.27 -9.20
C ALA A 51 12.51 -1.71 -8.68
N TYR A 52 12.45 -1.28 -7.42
CA TYR A 52 11.22 -0.83 -6.76
C TYR A 52 11.24 0.69 -6.52
N ASP A 53 10.06 1.30 -6.53
CA ASP A 53 9.89 2.72 -6.25
C ASP A 53 9.76 2.95 -4.73
N VAL A 54 9.14 2.01 -4.02
CA VAL A 54 8.95 2.05 -2.57
C VAL A 54 9.33 0.70 -1.95
N VAL A 55 10.17 0.72 -0.92
CA VAL A 55 10.63 -0.48 -0.21
C VAL A 55 10.38 -0.30 1.29
N VAL A 56 9.61 -1.21 1.89
CA VAL A 56 9.47 -1.33 3.34
C VAL A 56 10.42 -2.40 3.85
N LEU A 57 11.24 -2.06 4.84
CA LEU A 57 12.19 -2.97 5.49
C LEU A 57 11.71 -3.36 6.88
N GLY A 58 11.94 -4.63 7.27
CA GLY A 58 11.49 -5.20 8.53
C GLY A 58 12.12 -4.60 9.80
N ASP A 59 11.53 -4.96 10.94
CA ASP A 59 11.93 -4.48 12.27
C ASP A 59 13.33 -4.95 12.67
N GLY A 60 14.02 -4.17 13.51
CA GLY A 60 15.30 -4.52 14.12
C GLY A 60 16.54 -4.16 13.33
N LEU A 61 16.38 -3.84 12.04
CA LEU A 61 17.45 -3.39 11.17
C LEU A 61 17.93 -1.98 11.52
N GLU A 62 17.15 -1.21 12.29
CA GLU A 62 17.49 0.16 12.69
C GLU A 62 18.54 0.22 13.80
N PHE A 63 18.71 -0.87 14.55
CA PHE A 63 19.53 -0.88 15.76
C PHE A 63 21.03 -1.09 15.46
N PRO A 64 21.90 -0.14 15.82
CA PRO A 64 23.35 -0.26 15.63
C PRO A 64 24.03 -1.11 16.73
N ASP A 65 23.25 -1.63 17.68
CA ASP A 65 23.70 -2.40 18.82
C ASP A 65 22.84 -3.65 19.00
N GLN A 66 23.37 -4.65 19.71
CA GLN A 66 22.60 -5.79 20.18
C GLN A 66 22.31 -5.61 21.66
N LYS A 67 21.04 -5.44 22.04
CA LYS A 67 20.63 -5.13 23.42
C LYS A 67 19.75 -6.23 24.00
N SER A 68 20.23 -6.89 25.05
CA SER A 68 19.41 -7.80 25.86
C SER A 68 18.26 -7.03 26.50
N GLY A 69 17.04 -7.56 26.40
CA GLY A 69 15.83 -6.88 26.91
C GLY A 69 15.05 -6.06 25.86
N ARG A 70 15.62 -5.83 24.67
CA ARG A 70 14.92 -5.17 23.55
C ARG A 70 14.40 -6.23 22.58
N TYR A 71 13.19 -6.03 22.05
CA TYR A 71 12.65 -6.84 20.96
C TYR A 71 12.41 -5.99 19.70
N PRO A 72 12.93 -6.39 18.54
CA PRO A 72 14.02 -7.36 18.39
C PRO A 72 15.32 -6.84 19.04
N SER A 73 16.29 -7.72 19.30
CA SER A 73 17.54 -7.33 19.99
C SER A 73 18.40 -6.37 19.17
N GLY A 74 18.20 -6.34 17.85
CA GLY A 74 19.09 -5.69 16.88
C GLY A 74 20.16 -6.65 16.37
N ASP A 75 20.63 -6.38 15.15
CA ASP A 75 21.77 -7.02 14.50
C ASP A 75 22.67 -5.92 13.90
N PRO A 76 23.76 -5.51 14.59
CA PRO A 76 24.63 -4.43 14.15
C PRO A 76 25.30 -4.69 12.79
N GLU A 77 25.60 -5.96 12.48
CA GLU A 77 26.27 -6.31 11.22
C GLU A 77 25.28 -6.14 10.07
N GLU A 78 24.06 -6.66 10.21
CA GLU A 78 23.03 -6.50 9.20
C GLU A 78 22.56 -5.05 9.07
N GLN A 79 22.50 -4.29 10.18
CA GLN A 79 22.24 -2.86 10.16
C GLN A 79 23.26 -2.11 9.29
N GLN A 80 24.56 -2.40 9.46
CA GLN A 80 25.61 -1.72 8.71
C GLN A 80 25.56 -2.08 7.21
N LYS A 81 25.23 -3.34 6.88
CA LYS A 81 25.01 -3.77 5.49
C LYS A 81 23.79 -3.09 4.89
N THR A 82 22.68 -3.03 5.62
CA THR A 82 21.45 -2.38 5.19
C THR A 82 21.67 -0.89 4.91
N LEU A 83 22.39 -0.17 5.77
CA LEU A 83 22.77 1.23 5.54
C LEU A 83 23.54 1.42 4.23
N ARG A 84 24.50 0.52 3.94
CA ARG A 84 25.28 0.55 2.70
C ARG A 84 24.44 0.20 1.47
N ILE A 85 23.48 -0.73 1.60
CA ILE A 85 22.54 -1.08 0.53
C ILE A 85 21.65 0.13 0.21
N ILE A 86 21.08 0.79 1.22
CA ILE A 86 20.26 2.00 1.02
C ILE A 86 21.06 3.10 0.30
N ALA A 87 22.32 3.32 0.71
CA ALA A 87 23.20 4.27 0.04
C ALA A 87 23.47 3.87 -1.43
N ALA A 88 23.85 2.62 -1.68
CA ALA A 88 24.11 2.14 -3.04
C ALA A 88 22.87 2.20 -3.95
N VAL A 89 21.67 1.93 -3.41
CA VAL A 89 20.41 2.09 -4.16
C VAL A 89 20.17 3.55 -4.51
N ARG A 90 20.43 4.48 -3.59
CA ARG A 90 20.27 5.91 -3.86
C ARG A 90 21.17 6.40 -4.99
N ASP A 91 22.38 5.84 -5.11
CA ASP A 91 23.32 6.20 -6.17
C ASP A 91 22.84 5.73 -7.56
N VAL A 92 22.20 4.55 -7.65
CA VAL A 92 21.75 3.97 -8.93
C VAL A 92 20.28 4.28 -9.28
N SER A 93 19.45 4.49 -8.27
CA SER A 93 18.01 4.75 -8.36
C SER A 93 17.59 5.75 -7.28
N PRO A 94 17.92 7.05 -7.46
CA PRO A 94 17.61 8.09 -6.46
C PRO A 94 16.10 8.29 -6.22
N GLY A 95 15.23 7.72 -7.08
CA GLY A 95 13.78 7.72 -6.91
C GLY A 95 13.26 6.66 -5.93
N THR A 96 14.04 5.62 -5.62
CA THR A 96 13.62 4.56 -4.69
C THR A 96 13.55 5.08 -3.27
N SER A 97 12.38 5.00 -2.65
CA SER A 97 12.11 5.47 -1.29
C SER A 97 12.02 4.29 -0.32
N PHE A 98 12.91 4.28 0.68
CA PHE A 98 12.87 3.29 1.76
C PHE A 98 11.99 3.75 2.93
N TYR A 99 11.29 2.81 3.54
CA TYR A 99 10.49 2.98 4.74
C TYR A 99 10.92 1.95 5.78
N GLY A 100 11.20 2.41 6.99
CA GLY A 100 11.55 1.55 8.12
C GLY A 100 10.31 1.08 8.88
N TYR A 101 10.21 -0.20 9.21
CA TYR A 101 9.13 -0.74 10.03
C TYR A 101 9.20 -0.24 11.47
N VAL A 102 8.06 0.13 12.03
CA VAL A 102 7.83 0.32 13.47
C VAL A 102 6.43 -0.18 13.81
N CYS A 103 6.29 -1.07 14.79
CA CYS A 103 4.97 -1.50 15.26
C CYS A 103 4.32 -0.40 16.12
N LEU A 104 3.10 0.01 15.77
CA LEU A 104 2.31 0.94 16.57
C LEU A 104 1.46 0.20 17.61
N GLY A 105 1.05 -1.02 17.33
CA GLY A 105 0.31 -1.90 18.23
C GLY A 105 1.19 -2.50 19.31
N GLU A 106 1.21 -3.83 19.35
CA GLU A 106 1.85 -4.63 20.39
C GLU A 106 3.00 -5.44 19.79
N ILE A 107 4.08 -5.60 20.54
CA ILE A 107 5.22 -6.43 20.18
C ILE A 107 5.46 -7.41 21.32
N PRO A 108 5.98 -8.62 21.04
CA PRO A 108 6.40 -9.49 22.11
C PRO A 108 7.62 -8.89 22.82
N ASN A 109 7.66 -9.01 24.14
CA ASN A 109 8.89 -8.81 24.90
C ASN A 109 9.77 -10.09 24.81
N PRO A 110 11.01 -10.08 25.35
CA PRO A 110 11.87 -11.27 25.32
C PRO A 110 11.33 -12.51 26.05
N LYS A 111 10.27 -12.37 26.86
CA LYS A 111 9.54 -13.47 27.51
C LYS A 111 8.30 -13.92 26.72
N GLY A 112 8.01 -13.27 25.59
CA GLY A 112 6.84 -13.53 24.75
C GLY A 112 5.56 -12.85 25.20
N GLU A 113 5.61 -11.93 26.16
CA GLU A 113 4.44 -11.16 26.61
C GLU A 113 4.22 -9.96 25.68
N GLU A 114 2.96 -9.64 25.37
CA GLU A 114 2.61 -8.47 24.56
C GLU A 114 2.90 -7.18 25.34
N ILE A 115 3.72 -6.32 24.75
CA ILE A 115 4.02 -4.98 25.26
C ILE A 115 3.83 -3.96 24.15
N SER A 116 3.56 -2.72 24.50
CA SER A 116 3.56 -1.62 23.54
C SER A 116 4.80 -0.76 23.70
N LEU A 117 5.32 -0.25 22.58
CA LEU A 117 6.38 0.74 22.63
C LEU A 117 5.90 2.01 23.33
N THR A 118 6.70 2.50 24.28
CA THR A 118 6.48 3.82 24.88
C THR A 118 6.70 4.93 23.84
N PRO A 119 6.15 6.14 24.06
CA PRO A 119 6.42 7.28 23.16
C PRO A 119 7.91 7.52 22.89
N GLY A 120 8.75 7.43 23.93
CA GLY A 120 10.20 7.60 23.77
C GLY A 120 10.87 6.49 22.97
N GLN A 121 10.40 5.25 23.09
CA GLN A 121 10.91 4.14 22.26
C GLN A 121 10.48 4.26 20.79
N LEU A 122 9.25 4.73 20.53
CA LEU A 122 8.80 5.03 19.17
C LEU A 122 9.69 6.12 18.55
N GLU A 123 9.88 7.23 19.27
CA GLU A 123 10.75 8.34 18.82
C GLU A 123 12.19 7.88 18.55
N GLU A 124 12.77 7.08 19.46
CA GLU A 124 14.11 6.51 19.28
C GLU A 124 14.22 5.69 17.98
N ARG A 125 13.26 4.80 17.70
CA ARG A 125 13.25 3.98 16.47
C ARG A 125 13.11 4.83 15.21
N VAL A 126 12.23 5.84 15.22
CA VAL A 126 12.10 6.76 14.08
C VAL A 126 13.42 7.50 13.82
N HIS A 127 14.10 7.94 14.88
CA HIS A 127 15.42 8.57 14.76
C HIS A 127 16.49 7.63 14.21
N LEU A 128 16.49 6.36 14.62
CA LEU A 128 17.42 5.34 14.14
C LEU A 128 17.22 5.10 12.64
N TRP A 129 15.98 4.89 12.20
CA TRP A 129 15.64 4.75 10.79
C TRP A 129 16.02 6.00 9.98
N LYS A 130 15.74 7.20 10.49
CA LYS A 130 16.15 8.46 9.84
C LYS A 130 17.65 8.50 9.58
N ARG A 131 18.48 8.07 10.53
CA ARG A 131 19.95 8.04 10.39
C ARG A 131 20.42 7.09 9.28
N MET A 132 19.66 6.04 8.99
CA MET A 132 19.93 5.15 7.85
C MET A 132 19.52 5.78 6.50
N GLY A 133 18.82 6.91 6.52
CA GLY A 133 18.44 7.65 5.32
C GLY A 133 17.16 7.15 4.64
N VAL A 134 16.22 6.60 5.41
CA VAL A 134 14.87 6.29 4.91
C VAL A 134 14.11 7.58 4.56
N ALA A 135 13.13 7.45 3.66
CA ALA A 135 12.20 8.51 3.32
C ALA A 135 10.99 8.59 4.29
N GLY A 136 10.73 7.51 5.02
CA GLY A 136 9.58 7.43 5.91
C GLY A 136 9.59 6.23 6.86
N ILE A 137 8.50 6.10 7.60
CA ILE A 137 8.28 5.02 8.56
C ILE A 137 7.00 4.29 8.20
N PHE A 138 7.09 2.97 8.10
CA PHE A 138 5.95 2.08 7.97
C PHE A 138 5.45 1.72 9.37
N LEU A 139 4.28 2.24 9.74
CA LEU A 139 3.62 1.98 11.01
C LEU A 139 2.66 0.81 10.83
N ASP A 140 3.06 -0.37 11.31
CA ASP A 140 2.20 -1.54 11.31
C ASP A 140 1.31 -1.60 12.55
N GLU A 141 0.27 -2.43 12.49
CA GLU A 141 -0.73 -2.58 13.55
C GLU A 141 -1.36 -1.25 13.97
N ALA A 142 -1.58 -0.34 13.01
CA ALA A 142 -2.04 1.01 13.31
C ALA A 142 -3.55 1.12 13.51
N GLY A 143 -4.30 0.02 13.51
CA GLY A 143 -5.76 -0.01 13.68
C GLY A 143 -6.20 -0.04 15.14
N TYR A 144 -7.46 0.32 15.41
CA TYR A 144 -8.05 0.30 16.75
C TYR A 144 -8.42 -1.11 17.22
N ASP A 145 -8.32 -2.10 16.35
CA ASP A 145 -8.39 -3.53 16.68
C ASP A 145 -7.24 -3.97 17.60
N PHE A 146 -6.17 -3.18 17.69
CA PHE A 146 -5.12 -3.34 18.69
C PHE A 146 -5.46 -2.58 19.98
N SER A 147 -5.23 -3.23 21.13
CA SER A 147 -5.73 -2.76 22.43
C SER A 147 -5.20 -1.36 22.79
N VAL A 148 -3.90 -1.14 22.54
CA VAL A 148 -3.16 0.09 22.88
C VAL A 148 -3.30 1.22 21.88
N VAL A 149 -3.86 0.96 20.69
CA VAL A 149 -3.90 1.94 19.61
C VAL A 149 -5.14 2.81 19.75
N THR A 150 -4.90 4.12 19.79
CA THR A 150 -5.91 5.17 19.89
C THR A 150 -5.57 6.30 18.91
N ARG A 151 -6.50 7.21 18.64
CA ARG A 151 -6.23 8.38 17.82
C ARG A 151 -5.04 9.20 18.32
N LYS A 152 -4.92 9.36 19.64
CA LYS A 152 -3.81 10.08 20.26
C LYS A 152 -2.47 9.40 19.98
N ARG A 153 -2.41 8.07 20.06
CA ARG A 153 -1.19 7.31 19.76
C ARG A 153 -0.80 7.38 18.28
N GLN A 154 -1.77 7.24 17.37
CA GLN A 154 -1.55 7.44 15.93
C GLN A 154 -1.03 8.85 15.64
N ASN A 155 -1.72 9.89 16.14
CA ASN A 155 -1.35 11.28 15.91
C ASN A 155 0.01 11.63 16.53
N MET A 156 0.34 11.08 17.70
CA MET A 156 1.67 11.20 18.29
C MET A 156 2.75 10.61 17.37
N ALA A 157 2.56 9.38 16.87
CA ALA A 157 3.53 8.75 15.99
C ALA A 157 3.70 9.53 14.67
N VAL A 158 2.59 9.93 14.04
CA VAL A 158 2.61 10.73 12.81
C VAL A 158 3.33 12.07 13.03
N ARG A 159 3.07 12.74 14.15
CA ARG A 159 3.76 14.00 14.50
C ARG A 159 5.26 13.80 14.66
N ILE A 160 5.72 12.78 15.40
CA ILE A 160 7.15 12.47 15.54
C ILE A 160 7.81 12.28 14.17
N ILE A 161 7.15 11.53 13.28
CA ILE A 161 7.63 11.28 11.92
C ILE A 161 7.73 12.59 11.12
N HIS A 162 6.68 13.42 11.16
CA HIS A 162 6.62 14.68 10.42
C HIS A 162 7.60 15.73 10.93
N GLU A 163 7.80 15.85 12.25
CA GLU A 163 8.77 16.76 12.87
C GLU A 163 10.20 16.42 12.45
N LEU A 164 10.44 15.15 12.11
CA LEU A 164 11.70 14.68 11.55
C LEU A 164 11.77 14.81 10.02
N GLY A 165 10.78 15.41 9.37
CA GLY A 165 10.74 15.61 7.92
C GLY A 165 10.53 14.32 7.12
N LEU A 166 10.04 13.25 7.77
CA LEU A 166 9.76 11.96 7.17
C LEU A 166 8.27 11.83 6.78
N SER A 167 7.98 10.84 5.94
CA SER A 167 6.62 10.43 5.55
C SER A 167 6.12 9.28 6.42
N ALA A 168 4.86 9.30 6.84
CA ALA A 168 4.23 8.17 7.54
C ALA A 168 3.54 7.24 6.52
N PHE A 169 3.66 5.94 6.70
CA PHE A 169 3.00 4.92 5.89
C PHE A 169 2.27 3.93 6.80
N LEU A 170 0.95 4.03 6.92
CA LEU A 170 0.19 3.27 7.93
C LEU A 170 -0.44 2.01 7.36
N ASN A 171 -0.37 0.92 8.12
CA ASN A 171 -1.09 -0.32 7.85
C ASN A 171 -2.09 -0.63 8.97
N ALA A 172 -3.34 -0.87 8.59
CA ALA A 172 -4.40 -1.26 9.50
C ALA A 172 -5.41 -2.13 8.76
N TYR A 173 -6.02 -3.07 9.49
CA TYR A 173 -7.01 -3.97 8.90
C TYR A 173 -8.29 -3.22 8.47
N PHE A 174 -8.67 -2.17 9.21
CA PHE A 174 -9.86 -1.35 8.96
C PHE A 174 -9.49 0.11 8.70
N LEU A 175 -9.87 0.64 7.54
CA LEU A 175 -9.54 2.02 7.15
C LEU A 175 -10.21 3.08 8.02
N ASP A 176 -11.42 2.81 8.53
CA ASP A 176 -12.09 3.74 9.44
C ASP A 176 -11.28 3.98 10.72
N HIS A 177 -10.53 2.98 11.17
CA HIS A 177 -9.66 3.13 12.34
C HIS A 177 -8.51 4.12 12.09
N LEU A 178 -8.15 4.38 10.83
CA LEU A 178 -7.12 5.34 10.45
C LEU A 178 -7.65 6.76 10.27
N PHE A 179 -8.91 6.94 9.89
CA PHE A 179 -9.40 8.24 9.40
C PHE A 179 -10.68 8.75 10.05
N SER A 180 -11.47 7.88 10.67
CA SER A 180 -12.75 8.28 11.26
C SER A 180 -12.54 9.19 12.47
N LEU A 181 -13.48 10.13 12.64
CA LEU A 181 -13.62 10.95 13.83
C LEU A 181 -14.41 10.23 14.93
N GLU A 182 -15.12 9.15 14.59
CA GLU A 182 -15.94 8.40 15.53
C GLU A 182 -15.07 7.73 16.60
N ASP A 183 -15.61 7.69 17.81
CA ASP A 183 -14.96 7.11 18.98
C ASP A 183 -15.16 5.58 19.04
N GLU A 184 -16.38 5.15 18.74
CA GLU A 184 -16.79 3.74 18.72
C GLU A 184 -16.92 3.28 17.27
N LEU A 185 -16.05 2.36 16.87
CA LEU A 185 -16.05 1.78 15.53
C LEU A 185 -16.21 0.27 15.60
N PRO A 186 -16.84 -0.35 14.60
CA PRO A 186 -16.84 -1.80 14.46
C PRO A 186 -15.41 -2.37 14.54
N TYR A 187 -15.29 -3.51 15.21
CA TYR A 187 -14.04 -4.26 15.38
C TYR A 187 -12.92 -3.55 16.15
N ALA A 188 -13.19 -2.40 16.77
CA ALA A 188 -12.27 -1.81 17.73
C ALA A 188 -12.15 -2.68 18.99
N ASN A 189 -10.94 -2.79 19.53
CA ASN A 189 -10.68 -3.51 20.77
C ASN A 189 -10.82 -2.58 21.98
N GLY A 190 -12.06 -2.46 22.46
CA GLY A 190 -12.45 -1.57 23.57
C GLY A 190 -13.17 -0.31 23.10
N ALA A 191 -13.77 0.40 24.06
CA ALA A 191 -14.41 1.70 23.84
C ALA A 191 -13.39 2.85 23.91
N ALA A 192 -13.80 4.07 23.57
CA ALA A 192 -13.01 5.28 23.75
C ALA A 192 -11.69 5.34 22.94
N LYS A 193 -11.69 4.93 21.66
CA LYS A 193 -10.49 4.96 20.80
C LYS A 193 -10.17 6.36 20.25
N ASN A 194 -11.17 7.23 20.16
CA ASN A 194 -11.07 8.63 19.78
C ASN A 194 -12.12 9.51 20.51
N PRO A 195 -12.11 9.59 21.85
CA PRO A 195 -13.18 10.23 22.63
C PRO A 195 -13.20 11.75 22.46
N GLU A 196 -12.11 12.32 21.96
CA GLU A 196 -11.97 13.75 21.67
C GLU A 196 -12.29 14.08 20.20
N HIS A 197 -12.70 13.08 19.41
CA HIS A 197 -13.02 13.22 17.99
C HIS A 197 -11.91 13.94 17.20
N LEU A 198 -10.65 13.64 17.54
CA LEU A 198 -9.50 14.29 16.91
C LEU A 198 -9.39 13.82 15.45
N PRO A 199 -9.07 14.72 14.50
CA PRO A 199 -8.76 14.32 13.13
C PRO A 199 -7.46 13.55 13.07
N ALA A 200 -7.35 12.67 12.07
CA ALA A 200 -6.07 12.06 11.70
C ALA A 200 -5.09 13.15 11.24
N LEU A 201 -3.82 13.03 11.63
CA LEU A 201 -2.75 13.93 11.16
C LEU A 201 -2.12 13.52 9.82
N LEU A 202 -2.68 12.51 9.15
CA LEU A 202 -2.21 12.07 7.83
C LEU A 202 -2.56 13.11 6.77
N ASP A 203 -1.59 13.44 5.91
CA ASP A 203 -1.79 14.35 4.78
C ASP A 203 -1.19 13.82 3.48
N ARG A 204 -1.12 14.67 2.44
CA ARG A 204 -0.58 14.33 1.12
C ARG A 204 0.87 13.82 1.09
N ARG A 205 1.63 14.00 2.17
CA ARG A 205 2.99 13.44 2.33
C ARG A 205 2.96 11.96 2.67
N ASP A 206 1.84 11.48 3.21
CA ASP A 206 1.72 10.17 3.82
C ASP A 206 1.10 9.14 2.88
N LEU A 207 1.18 7.88 3.32
CA LEU A 207 0.67 6.72 2.62
C LEU A 207 -0.18 5.89 3.58
N PHE A 208 -1.07 5.09 3.04
CA PHE A 208 -1.68 3.99 3.78
C PHE A 208 -1.83 2.74 2.91
N LEU A 209 -1.81 1.58 3.55
CA LEU A 209 -1.78 0.29 2.90
C LEU A 209 -3.17 -0.36 2.90
N LEU A 210 -3.55 -0.90 1.76
CA LEU A 210 -4.61 -1.90 1.63
C LEU A 210 -3.98 -3.28 1.70
N GLU A 211 -4.06 -3.91 2.88
CA GLU A 211 -3.58 -5.27 3.11
C GLU A 211 -4.71 -6.14 3.69
N SER A 212 -5.08 -7.25 3.06
CA SER A 212 -4.75 -7.67 1.69
C SER A 212 -5.48 -6.86 0.62
N PHE A 213 -5.06 -6.99 -0.64
CA PHE A 213 -5.74 -6.40 -1.80
C PHE A 213 -5.95 -7.41 -2.93
N GLN A 214 -7.22 -7.66 -3.29
CA GLN A 214 -7.71 -8.62 -4.30
C GLN A 214 -7.36 -10.09 -4.03
N VAL A 215 -6.28 -10.36 -3.33
CA VAL A 215 -5.76 -11.69 -3.00
C VAL A 215 -5.35 -11.70 -1.54
N ARG A 216 -6.05 -12.50 -0.73
CA ARG A 216 -5.83 -12.68 0.71
C ARG A 216 -5.42 -14.12 1.00
N LYS A 217 -4.24 -14.31 1.59
CA LYS A 217 -3.68 -15.64 1.91
C LYS A 217 -3.76 -16.58 0.70
N GLY A 218 -3.37 -16.08 -0.47
CA GLY A 218 -3.44 -16.80 -1.74
C GLY A 218 -4.82 -16.78 -2.41
N THR A 219 -5.93 -16.65 -1.70
CA THR A 219 -7.27 -16.73 -2.30
C THR A 219 -7.79 -15.38 -2.78
N TYR A 220 -8.59 -15.34 -3.85
CA TYR A 220 -9.26 -14.10 -4.27
C TYR A 220 -10.23 -13.59 -3.19
N GLU A 221 -10.26 -12.28 -3.00
CA GLU A 221 -11.21 -11.64 -2.09
C GLU A 221 -12.62 -11.56 -2.70
N SER A 222 -13.63 -11.43 -1.84
CA SER A 222 -14.99 -11.11 -2.29
C SER A 222 -15.00 -9.78 -3.04
N ALA A 223 -15.57 -9.78 -4.24
CA ALA A 223 -15.70 -8.58 -5.07
C ALA A 223 -16.41 -7.44 -4.34
N SER A 224 -17.51 -7.72 -3.65
CA SER A 224 -18.29 -6.70 -2.93
C SER A 224 -17.52 -6.09 -1.78
N ALA A 225 -16.85 -6.93 -0.97
CA ALA A 225 -16.04 -6.48 0.15
C ALA A 225 -14.82 -5.66 -0.33
N SER A 226 -14.14 -6.15 -1.37
CA SER A 226 -12.97 -5.47 -1.92
C SER A 226 -13.33 -4.12 -2.55
N GLN A 227 -14.45 -4.04 -3.27
CA GLN A 227 -14.94 -2.80 -3.87
C GLN A 227 -15.39 -1.78 -2.81
N ALA A 228 -16.08 -2.22 -1.75
CA ALA A 228 -16.47 -1.34 -0.64
C ALA A 228 -15.23 -0.71 0.02
N ARG A 229 -14.21 -1.51 0.33
CA ARG A 229 -12.95 -1.03 0.92
C ARG A 229 -12.18 -0.10 -0.02
N LEU A 230 -12.18 -0.38 -1.33
CA LEU A 230 -11.57 0.52 -2.33
C LEU A 230 -12.26 1.88 -2.42
N ASN A 231 -13.60 1.89 -2.44
CA ASN A 231 -14.36 3.15 -2.48
C ASN A 231 -14.10 3.98 -1.22
N GLN A 232 -14.06 3.32 -0.05
CA GLN A 232 -13.69 3.96 1.21
C GLN A 232 -12.28 4.55 1.18
N ALA A 233 -11.29 3.81 0.67
CA ALA A 233 -9.92 4.30 0.50
C ALA A 233 -9.86 5.55 -0.41
N LEU A 234 -10.57 5.53 -1.53
CA LEU A 234 -10.64 6.66 -2.45
C LEU A 234 -11.30 7.90 -1.83
N ASP A 235 -12.34 7.70 -1.02
CA ASP A 235 -12.98 8.80 -0.29
C ASP A 235 -12.05 9.38 0.78
N TYR A 236 -11.30 8.54 1.50
CA TYR A 236 -10.31 9.02 2.47
C TYR A 236 -9.15 9.76 1.83
N ARG A 237 -8.59 9.25 0.71
CA ARG A 237 -7.61 10.01 -0.06
C ARG A 237 -8.15 11.36 -0.52
N ARG A 238 -9.41 11.43 -0.96
CA ARG A 238 -10.03 12.71 -1.37
C ARG A 238 -10.15 13.70 -0.21
N ARG A 239 -10.45 13.21 1.00
CA ARG A 239 -10.66 14.05 2.18
C ARG A 239 -9.35 14.52 2.82
N PHE A 240 -8.38 13.61 2.94
CA PHE A 240 -7.16 13.84 3.74
C PHE A 240 -5.91 14.02 2.88
N GLY A 241 -5.86 13.43 1.69
CA GLY A 241 -4.73 13.52 0.77
C GLY A 241 -3.71 12.35 0.75
N PRO A 242 -3.58 11.44 1.74
CA PRO A 242 -2.60 10.36 1.68
C PRO A 242 -2.72 9.48 0.44
N ARG A 243 -1.58 9.00 -0.02
CA ARG A 243 -1.46 8.07 -1.15
C ARG A 243 -1.93 6.66 -0.76
N ILE A 244 -2.60 5.99 -1.69
CA ILE A 244 -3.11 4.63 -1.49
C ILE A 244 -2.13 3.63 -2.07
N PHE A 245 -1.54 2.81 -1.21
CA PHE A 245 -0.74 1.66 -1.61
C PHE A 245 -1.51 0.39 -1.31
N ALA A 246 -1.21 -0.68 -2.04
CA ALA A 246 -1.89 -1.95 -1.88
C ALA A 246 -0.93 -3.12 -2.01
N THR A 247 -1.17 -4.20 -1.27
CA THR A 247 -0.41 -5.44 -1.41
C THR A 247 -1.32 -6.66 -1.35
N THR A 248 -1.01 -7.68 -2.15
CA THR A 248 -1.59 -9.01 -1.95
C THR A 248 -1.01 -9.66 -0.70
N THR A 249 -1.67 -10.69 -0.16
CA THR A 249 -1.04 -11.62 0.79
C THR A 249 -1.14 -13.05 0.29
N THR A 250 -0.08 -13.82 0.53
CA THR A 250 0.06 -15.20 0.07
C THR A 250 0.49 -16.12 1.22
N THR A 251 0.56 -17.41 0.96
CA THR A 251 1.09 -18.41 1.90
C THR A 251 2.17 -19.24 1.21
N GLU A 252 2.96 -19.99 1.98
CA GLU A 252 3.96 -20.90 1.41
C GLU A 252 3.31 -21.96 0.49
N GLN A 253 2.07 -22.36 0.79
CA GLN A 253 1.32 -23.37 0.02
C GLN A 253 0.67 -22.78 -1.23
N GLU A 254 0.32 -21.49 -1.21
CA GLU A 254 -0.22 -20.75 -2.35
C GLU A 254 0.67 -19.56 -2.69
N PRO A 255 1.86 -19.81 -3.27
CA PRO A 255 2.80 -18.75 -3.61
C PRO A 255 2.32 -18.01 -4.88
N TYR A 256 3.25 -17.38 -5.59
CA TYR A 256 2.95 -16.55 -6.75
C TYR A 256 2.05 -17.20 -7.80
N SER A 257 1.09 -16.41 -8.28
CA SER A 257 0.29 -16.73 -9.46
C SER A 257 0.24 -15.52 -10.38
N ALA A 258 0.72 -15.70 -11.61
CA ALA A 258 0.69 -14.66 -12.63
C ALA A 258 -0.74 -14.15 -12.91
N LYS A 259 -1.75 -15.03 -12.85
CA LYS A 259 -3.16 -14.66 -13.02
C LYS A 259 -3.64 -13.75 -11.87
N LYS A 260 -3.36 -14.14 -10.62
CA LYS A 260 -3.71 -13.37 -9.42
C LYS A 260 -3.01 -12.01 -9.41
N PHE A 261 -1.71 -12.00 -9.73
CA PHE A 261 -0.92 -10.77 -9.87
C PHE A 261 -1.47 -9.85 -10.95
N ASN A 262 -1.77 -10.38 -12.14
CA ASN A 262 -2.33 -9.61 -13.26
C ASN A 262 -3.66 -8.95 -12.87
N TYR A 263 -4.58 -9.73 -12.27
CA TYR A 263 -5.86 -9.21 -11.82
C TYR A 263 -5.71 -8.10 -10.77
N ALA A 264 -4.88 -8.31 -9.75
CA ALA A 264 -4.63 -7.32 -8.71
C ALA A 264 -3.97 -6.05 -9.27
N TRP A 265 -2.92 -6.19 -10.07
CA TRP A 265 -2.20 -5.05 -10.66
C TRP A 265 -3.10 -4.19 -11.56
N TRP A 266 -3.88 -4.81 -12.44
CA TRP A 266 -4.83 -4.09 -13.28
C TRP A 266 -5.93 -3.43 -12.48
N THR A 267 -6.37 -4.04 -11.38
CA THR A 267 -7.34 -3.42 -10.47
C THR A 267 -6.74 -2.17 -9.81
N ALA A 268 -5.48 -2.23 -9.37
CA ALA A 268 -4.78 -1.06 -8.83
C ALA A 268 -4.68 0.07 -9.87
N LEU A 269 -4.31 -0.25 -11.12
CA LEU A 269 -4.27 0.73 -12.22
C LEU A 269 -5.67 1.29 -12.53
N LEU A 270 -6.68 0.42 -12.61
CA LEU A 270 -8.06 0.80 -12.89
C LEU A 270 -8.64 1.66 -11.78
N TYR A 271 -8.30 1.49 -10.51
CA TYR A 271 -8.77 2.40 -9.45
C TYR A 271 -7.87 3.63 -9.28
N GLY A 272 -6.73 3.69 -9.98
CA GLY A 272 -5.76 4.77 -9.85
C GLY A 272 -5.15 4.81 -8.46
N LEU A 273 -4.74 3.65 -7.95
CA LEU A 273 -3.94 3.55 -6.73
C LEU A 273 -2.53 4.06 -7.00
N ASP A 274 -1.90 4.61 -5.97
CA ASP A 274 -0.59 5.26 -6.06
C ASP A 274 0.54 4.23 -6.10
N GLY A 275 0.36 3.06 -5.47
CA GLY A 275 1.33 1.97 -5.54
C GLY A 275 0.72 0.58 -5.32
N PHE A 276 1.42 -0.43 -5.83
CA PHE A 276 1.03 -1.82 -5.69
C PHE A 276 2.26 -2.73 -5.60
N GLY A 277 2.16 -3.75 -4.75
CA GLY A 277 3.15 -4.81 -4.59
C GLY A 277 2.51 -6.19 -4.51
N TRP A 278 3.28 -7.21 -4.87
CA TRP A 278 2.92 -8.59 -4.55
C TRP A 278 3.53 -8.96 -3.21
N GLY A 279 2.71 -9.32 -2.23
CA GLY A 279 3.20 -9.84 -0.96
C GLY A 279 3.67 -11.28 -1.12
N GLU A 280 4.99 -11.47 -1.11
CA GLU A 280 5.61 -12.79 -0.98
C GLU A 280 5.17 -13.46 0.33
N PRO A 281 5.24 -14.80 0.44
CA PRO A 281 4.94 -15.49 1.68
C PRO A 281 5.73 -14.88 2.85
N ASN A 282 5.02 -14.54 3.93
CA ASN A 282 5.56 -13.85 5.11
C ASN A 282 6.40 -12.60 4.78
N PHE A 283 6.10 -11.92 3.66
CA PHE A 283 6.87 -10.79 3.15
C PHE A 283 8.38 -11.06 3.08
N ALA A 284 8.72 -12.27 2.64
CA ALA A 284 10.09 -12.76 2.50
C ALA A 284 10.91 -12.87 3.82
N ALA A 285 10.27 -12.76 4.99
CA ALA A 285 10.95 -12.89 6.29
C ALA A 285 11.76 -14.18 6.43
N LEU A 286 11.26 -15.28 5.84
CA LEU A 286 11.90 -16.60 5.91
C LEU A 286 12.70 -16.96 4.66
N SER A 287 12.26 -16.52 3.49
CA SER A 287 12.80 -16.98 2.20
C SER A 287 13.84 -16.04 1.59
N ASN A 288 13.93 -14.79 2.06
CA ASN A 288 14.72 -13.72 1.45
C ASN A 288 14.47 -13.56 -0.06
N THR A 289 13.30 -13.98 -0.55
CA THR A 289 12.96 -14.01 -1.97
C THR A 289 12.12 -12.79 -2.33
N LEU A 290 12.59 -11.98 -3.27
CA LEU A 290 11.91 -10.78 -3.77
C LEU A 290 12.06 -10.67 -5.30
N PRO A 291 11.33 -11.48 -6.09
CA PRO A 291 11.45 -11.47 -7.55
C PRO A 291 10.92 -10.16 -8.15
N ASP A 292 11.55 -9.69 -9.23
CA ASP A 292 11.08 -8.54 -10.02
C ASP A 292 9.75 -8.88 -10.73
N ARG A 293 8.64 -8.64 -10.03
CA ARG A 293 7.29 -8.77 -10.58
C ARG A 293 6.83 -7.43 -11.14
N ARG A 294 6.70 -7.36 -12.46
CA ARG A 294 6.31 -6.14 -13.17
C ARG A 294 5.31 -6.41 -14.28
N CYS A 295 4.51 -5.39 -14.58
CA CYS A 295 3.65 -5.35 -15.76
C CYS A 295 4.20 -4.29 -16.72
N SER A 296 4.49 -4.69 -17.96
CA SER A 296 4.80 -3.77 -19.05
C SER A 296 3.52 -3.45 -19.80
N LEU A 297 3.21 -2.16 -19.96
CA LEU A 297 2.11 -1.69 -20.78
C LEU A 297 2.63 -0.86 -21.95
N GLU A 298 1.95 -0.96 -23.08
CA GLU A 298 2.11 -0.03 -24.18
C GLU A 298 1.80 1.41 -23.71
N ALA A 299 2.67 2.35 -24.06
CA ALA A 299 2.51 3.75 -23.65
C ALA A 299 1.17 4.36 -24.10
N ALA A 300 0.63 3.93 -25.25
CA ALA A 300 -0.67 4.36 -25.75
C ALA A 300 -1.82 3.88 -24.85
N LEU A 301 -1.83 2.60 -24.48
CA LEU A 301 -2.82 2.03 -23.56
C LEU A 301 -2.77 2.72 -22.19
N LEU A 302 -1.56 2.91 -21.64
CA LEU A 302 -1.38 3.60 -20.37
C LEU A 302 -1.92 5.04 -20.43
N ARG A 303 -1.59 5.81 -21.48
CA ARG A 303 -2.12 7.17 -21.66
C ARG A 303 -3.65 7.18 -21.76
N ALA A 304 -4.22 6.23 -22.49
CA ALA A 304 -5.65 6.13 -22.68
C ALA A 304 -6.39 5.82 -21.36
N VAL A 305 -5.88 4.89 -20.55
CA VAL A 305 -6.46 4.59 -19.21
C VAL A 305 -6.33 5.79 -18.26
N LYS A 306 -5.23 6.56 -18.36
CA LYS A 306 -5.00 7.77 -17.54
C LYS A 306 -5.99 8.91 -17.84
N GLN A 307 -6.47 9.03 -19.07
CA GLN A 307 -7.40 10.08 -19.48
C GLN A 307 -8.87 9.74 -19.18
N SER A 308 -9.14 8.56 -18.61
CA SER A 308 -10.47 8.07 -18.30
C SER A 308 -11.16 8.81 -17.15
N SER A 309 -12.50 8.75 -17.15
CA SER A 309 -13.39 9.06 -16.03
C SER A 309 -13.23 8.09 -14.83
N ALA A 310 -14.08 8.27 -13.82
CA ALA A 310 -14.24 7.35 -12.69
C ALA A 310 -14.44 5.89 -13.13
N VAL A 311 -14.13 4.95 -12.22
CA VAL A 311 -14.38 3.52 -12.45
C VAL A 311 -15.88 3.26 -12.40
N ASP A 312 -16.41 2.68 -13.47
CA ASP A 312 -17.77 2.18 -13.50
C ASP A 312 -17.80 0.72 -13.04
N SER A 313 -18.94 0.26 -12.53
CA SER A 313 -19.13 -1.12 -12.08
C SER A 313 -20.59 -1.56 -12.17
N ASP A 314 -20.80 -2.86 -12.43
CA ASP A 314 -22.10 -3.55 -12.34
C ASP A 314 -22.15 -4.53 -11.14
N GLY A 315 -21.14 -4.49 -10.26
CA GLY A 315 -20.96 -5.41 -9.12
C GLY A 315 -20.27 -6.73 -9.47
N ARG A 316 -20.23 -7.11 -10.76
CA ARG A 316 -19.48 -8.27 -11.28
C ARG A 316 -18.25 -7.84 -12.07
N ARG A 317 -18.35 -6.73 -12.78
CA ARG A 317 -17.32 -6.16 -13.63
C ARG A 317 -17.09 -4.74 -13.21
N PHE A 318 -15.85 -4.30 -13.34
CA PHE A 318 -15.49 -2.89 -13.20
C PHE A 318 -14.63 -2.48 -14.39
N TRP A 319 -14.82 -1.26 -14.86
CA TRP A 319 -14.16 -0.81 -16.08
C TRP A 319 -13.85 0.67 -16.10
N ARG A 320 -12.91 1.01 -16.97
CA ARG A 320 -12.59 2.38 -17.37
C ARG A 320 -12.55 2.48 -18.88
N ARG A 321 -12.89 3.67 -19.38
CA ARG A 321 -12.77 3.99 -20.80
C ARG A 321 -11.35 4.43 -21.12
N ALA A 322 -10.73 3.77 -22.09
CA ALA A 322 -9.41 4.10 -22.56
C ALA A 322 -9.47 4.35 -24.07
N GLY A 323 -9.73 5.60 -24.47
CA GLY A 323 -9.88 5.97 -25.88
C GLY A 323 -11.07 5.26 -26.54
N SER A 324 -10.79 4.44 -27.55
CA SER A 324 -11.77 3.65 -28.33
C SER A 324 -12.05 2.25 -27.77
N PHE A 325 -11.65 1.98 -26.54
CA PHE A 325 -11.94 0.71 -25.88
C PHE A 325 -12.24 0.90 -24.40
N LEU A 326 -12.81 -0.13 -23.78
CA LEU A 326 -12.91 -0.29 -22.35
C LEU A 326 -11.83 -1.25 -21.87
N VAL A 327 -11.27 -0.98 -20.70
CA VAL A 327 -10.51 -1.96 -19.92
C VAL A 327 -11.45 -2.47 -18.84
N VAL A 328 -11.82 -3.75 -18.93
CA VAL A 328 -12.84 -4.39 -18.10
C VAL A 328 -12.21 -5.50 -17.30
N ALA A 329 -12.28 -5.42 -15.98
CA ALA A 329 -11.94 -6.53 -15.10
C ALA A 329 -13.21 -7.25 -14.66
N ASP A 330 -13.23 -8.57 -14.81
CA ASP A 330 -14.36 -9.43 -14.44
C ASP A 330 -14.03 -10.24 -13.19
N THR A 331 -14.81 -10.05 -12.13
CA THR A 331 -14.59 -10.68 -10.82
C THR A 331 -14.97 -12.16 -10.83
N ALA A 332 -15.77 -12.63 -11.80
CA ALA A 332 -16.09 -14.05 -11.91
C ALA A 332 -14.90 -14.85 -12.47
N SER A 333 -14.30 -14.36 -13.57
CA SER A 333 -13.17 -15.01 -14.20
C SER A 333 -11.80 -14.58 -13.65
N HIS A 334 -11.75 -13.51 -12.86
CA HIS A 334 -10.53 -12.83 -12.40
C HIS A 334 -9.57 -12.54 -13.55
N SER A 335 -10.13 -12.02 -14.64
CA SER A 335 -9.42 -11.72 -15.88
C SER A 335 -9.75 -10.31 -16.32
N VAL A 336 -8.83 -9.71 -17.08
CA VAL A 336 -8.94 -8.32 -17.52
C VAL A 336 -8.94 -8.33 -19.03
N TYR A 337 -9.84 -7.56 -19.63
CA TYR A 337 -10.14 -7.58 -21.04
C TYR A 337 -10.06 -6.18 -21.62
N ARG A 338 -9.59 -6.09 -22.86
CA ARG A 338 -9.78 -4.94 -23.73
C ARG A 338 -11.01 -5.21 -24.59
N VAL A 339 -12.00 -4.30 -24.50
CA VAL A 339 -13.26 -4.42 -25.24
C VAL A 339 -13.43 -3.19 -26.14
N PRO A 340 -13.39 -3.33 -27.48
CA PRO A 340 -13.61 -2.20 -28.39
C PRO A 340 -14.96 -1.53 -28.17
N THR A 341 -15.00 -0.20 -28.18
CA THR A 341 -16.24 0.57 -28.07
C THR A 341 -16.26 1.77 -29.01
N ASP A 342 -17.41 1.98 -29.64
CA ASP A 342 -17.76 3.02 -30.60
C ASP A 342 -18.39 4.27 -29.94
N GLY A 343 -18.56 4.29 -28.61
CA GLY A 343 -19.23 5.41 -27.93
C GLY A 343 -19.16 5.37 -26.40
N SER A 344 -19.98 6.20 -25.74
CA SER A 344 -20.19 6.13 -24.29
C SER A 344 -21.04 4.92 -23.94
N VAL A 345 -20.51 4.00 -23.13
CA VAL A 345 -21.20 2.78 -22.71
C VAL A 345 -21.87 3.00 -21.37
N LYS A 346 -23.19 2.79 -21.29
CA LYS A 346 -23.89 2.79 -20.00
C LYS A 346 -23.61 1.46 -19.27
N PRO A 347 -23.67 1.41 -17.92
CA PRO A 347 -23.48 0.17 -17.16
C PRO A 347 -24.36 -1.00 -17.61
N LYS A 348 -25.59 -0.73 -18.06
CA LYS A 348 -26.51 -1.78 -18.56
C LYS A 348 -26.11 -2.35 -19.92
N GLU A 349 -25.25 -1.68 -20.67
CA GLU A 349 -24.80 -2.07 -22.00
C GLU A 349 -23.51 -2.89 -21.96
N ILE A 350 -22.83 -2.95 -20.80
CA ILE A 350 -21.55 -3.67 -20.66
C ILE A 350 -21.72 -5.17 -20.89
N GLU A 351 -22.82 -5.77 -20.43
CA GLU A 351 -23.07 -7.19 -20.60
C GLU A 351 -23.28 -7.54 -22.09
N THR A 352 -24.04 -6.72 -22.81
CA THR A 352 -24.25 -6.89 -24.25
C THR A 352 -22.95 -6.74 -25.03
N LEU A 353 -22.12 -5.75 -24.68
CA LEU A 353 -20.80 -5.57 -25.30
C LEU A 353 -19.84 -6.70 -24.97
N PHE A 354 -19.84 -7.18 -23.73
CA PHE A 354 -18.93 -8.23 -23.27
C PHE A 354 -19.28 -9.61 -23.84
N ASN A 355 -20.55 -9.83 -24.16
CA ASN A 355 -21.07 -11.04 -24.80
C ASN A 355 -21.16 -10.89 -26.33
N SER A 356 -20.86 -9.72 -26.90
CA SER A 356 -20.86 -9.48 -28.34
C SER A 356 -19.73 -10.27 -29.02
N PRO A 357 -19.92 -10.76 -30.26
CA PRO A 357 -18.86 -11.39 -31.05
C PRO A 357 -17.71 -10.46 -31.48
N ARG A 358 -17.69 -9.19 -31.02
CA ARG A 358 -16.53 -8.29 -31.21
C ARG A 358 -15.30 -8.89 -30.53
N GLU A 359 -14.13 -8.77 -31.17
CA GLU A 359 -12.86 -9.29 -30.64
C GLU A 359 -12.51 -8.63 -29.29
N ARG A 360 -12.75 -9.38 -28.21
CA ARG A 360 -12.19 -9.08 -26.89
C ARG A 360 -10.81 -9.71 -26.80
N SER A 361 -9.83 -8.97 -26.29
CA SER A 361 -8.51 -9.52 -26.00
C SER A 361 -8.24 -9.51 -24.51
N VAL A 362 -7.62 -10.58 -24.01
CA VAL A 362 -7.20 -10.68 -22.60
C VAL A 362 -5.95 -9.82 -22.43
N LEU A 363 -5.94 -9.00 -21.38
CA LEU A 363 -4.79 -8.19 -20.99
C LEU A 363 -3.98 -8.93 -19.94
N THR A 364 -2.69 -9.11 -20.21
CA THR A 364 -1.71 -9.72 -19.31
C THR A 364 -0.57 -8.76 -19.02
N CYS A 365 0.01 -8.87 -17.82
CA CYS A 365 1.28 -8.26 -17.47
C CYS A 365 2.39 -8.89 -18.33
N GLY A 366 2.79 -8.21 -19.40
CA GLY A 366 3.71 -8.73 -20.41
C GLY A 366 3.41 -8.33 -21.87
N GLY A 367 2.29 -7.63 -22.11
CA GLY A 367 1.80 -7.36 -23.46
C GLY A 367 1.01 -8.55 -23.98
N GLY A 368 -0.16 -8.28 -24.57
CA GLY A 368 -0.88 -9.31 -25.32
C GLY A 368 -0.05 -9.72 -26.53
N ALA A 369 -0.08 -11.01 -26.86
CA ALA A 369 0.43 -11.54 -28.12
C ALA A 369 -0.24 -10.86 -29.33
#